data_AF-A0A939YKP4-F1
#
_entry.id   AF-A0A939YKP4-F1
#
_cell.length_a   1.000
_cell.length_b   1.000
_cell.length_c   1.000
_cell.angle_alpha   90.00
_cell.angle_beta   90.00
_cell.angle_gamma   90.00
#
_symmetry.space_group_name_H-M   'P 1'
#
loop_
_entity.id
_entity.type
_entity.pdbx_description
1 polymer ?
#
loop_
_entity_poly.entity_id
_entity_poly.type
_entity_poly.pdbx_seq_one_letter_code
_entity_poly.pdbx_strand_id
1 'polypeptide(L)'
;MRGKDLLEKIELADDKYIDEASAYKKKSGGRALRISLIAAAAALAVLLPVIFITVAKLGGGKTPGSPEFNDPVFTAKEIANKTSLNTLDGATKIYTNVYAPSLDGLNYNCLPVPESETVSIYERKIDRTANESEAKAFIDKYLPAVCKKLGVSANYEIRHRELTEYTDESYNVTISERNYYILASSNSTFDSISFLREYDEYTPVSLDGIKISVDIRQTDEEIISSLQPLRAVLCELFDVDLPDICISRSYADYTETDMDFFSVFIYDKTKNLMDIRSNIVSDCIKLYFRNYRQTSSSIVSDGVLNNASVYVNRYKKPADEICVKTAEARLISIEEAEELLRKGYVFGGHSCPICMASQQAVSFDEYDKVGLIYFNGIPFYAFYKDTGKAEYNDNRVYARTLVCAIEVSGYEEYFESQKAYHVK
;
A
#
# COMPACT_ATOMS: atom_id res chain seq x y z
N MET A 1 80.81 -1.15 -64.21
CA MET A 1 79.92 0.00 -64.03
C MET A 1 79.26 -0.14 -62.66
N ARG A 2 79.63 0.74 -61.73
CA ARG A 2 78.85 1.17 -60.54
C ARG A 2 78.43 0.11 -59.51
N GLY A 3 79.41 -0.31 -58.71
CA GLY A 3 79.20 -0.89 -57.37
C GLY A 3 78.77 0.13 -56.30
N LYS A 4 78.45 1.39 -56.66
CA LYS A 4 77.77 2.35 -55.76
C LYS A 4 76.25 2.31 -55.93
N ASP A 5 75.74 2.12 -57.15
CA ASP A 5 74.30 2.08 -57.45
C ASP A 5 73.62 0.75 -57.01
N LEU A 6 74.39 -0.29 -56.67
CA LEU A 6 73.87 -1.58 -56.18
C LEU A 6 73.89 -1.70 -54.65
N LEU A 7 74.82 -1.00 -53.95
CA LEU A 7 74.87 -0.96 -52.49
C LEU A 7 73.79 -0.03 -51.92
N GLU A 8 73.52 1.12 -52.55
CA GLU A 8 72.39 1.99 -52.18
C GLU A 8 71.02 1.31 -52.35
N LYS A 9 70.88 0.39 -53.32
CA LYS A 9 69.62 -0.34 -53.56
C LYS A 9 69.42 -1.54 -52.64
N ILE A 10 70.47 -2.05 -51.99
CA ILE A 10 70.38 -3.11 -50.98
C ILE A 10 70.15 -2.50 -49.58
N GLU A 11 70.79 -1.37 -49.26
CA GLU A 11 70.53 -0.62 -48.02
C GLU A 11 69.10 -0.03 -47.98
N LEU A 12 68.57 0.49 -49.11
CA LEU A 12 67.17 0.94 -49.20
C LEU A 12 66.12 -0.19 -49.19
N ALA A 13 66.53 -1.45 -49.42
CA ALA A 13 65.63 -2.59 -49.34
C ALA A 13 65.54 -3.10 -47.89
N ASP A 14 66.62 -3.11 -47.13
CA ASP A 14 66.62 -3.56 -45.73
C ASP A 14 65.87 -2.61 -44.78
N ASP A 15 66.03 -1.29 -44.94
CA ASP A 15 65.31 -0.31 -44.10
C ASP A 15 63.78 -0.37 -44.31
N LYS A 16 63.33 -0.68 -45.53
CA LYS A 16 61.90 -0.82 -45.83
C LYS A 16 61.28 -2.08 -45.22
N TYR A 17 62.02 -3.20 -45.13
CA TYR A 17 61.55 -4.41 -44.45
C TYR A 17 61.64 -4.30 -42.91
N ILE A 18 62.58 -3.53 -42.37
CA ILE A 18 62.67 -3.23 -40.93
C ILE A 18 61.54 -2.29 -40.49
N ASP A 19 61.19 -1.28 -41.29
CA ASP A 19 60.06 -0.39 -40.99
C ASP A 19 58.69 -1.08 -41.13
N GLU A 20 58.52 -1.99 -42.11
CA GLU A 20 57.31 -2.81 -42.21
C GLU A 20 57.18 -3.84 -41.07
N ALA A 21 58.29 -4.42 -40.58
CA ALA A 21 58.29 -5.29 -39.40
C ALA A 21 58.05 -4.53 -38.08
N SER A 22 58.54 -3.28 -37.98
CA SER A 22 58.33 -2.39 -36.83
C SER A 22 56.89 -1.87 -36.77
N ALA A 23 56.28 -1.60 -37.93
CA ALA A 23 54.87 -1.22 -38.03
C ALA A 23 53.92 -2.39 -37.70
N TYR A 24 54.30 -3.64 -37.99
CA TYR A 24 53.52 -4.82 -37.61
C TYR A 24 53.57 -5.11 -36.10
N LYS A 25 54.71 -4.88 -35.43
CA LYS A 25 54.82 -4.99 -33.96
C LYS A 25 54.05 -3.90 -33.20
N LYS A 26 53.92 -2.69 -33.75
CA LYS A 26 53.10 -1.63 -33.13
C LYS A 26 51.58 -1.80 -33.34
N LYS A 27 51.14 -2.48 -34.41
CA LYS A 27 49.71 -2.80 -34.63
C LYS A 27 49.26 -4.13 -34.00
N SER A 28 50.16 -5.07 -33.72
CA SER A 28 49.78 -6.34 -33.06
C SER A 28 49.64 -6.21 -31.53
N GLY A 29 50.32 -5.25 -30.89
CA GLY A 29 50.20 -4.99 -29.45
C GLY A 29 48.78 -4.61 -29.02
N GLY A 30 48.10 -3.74 -29.78
CA GLY A 30 46.72 -3.34 -29.48
C GLY A 30 45.67 -4.41 -29.78
N ARG A 31 45.92 -5.30 -30.75
CA ARG A 31 45.00 -6.40 -31.11
C ARG A 31 45.15 -7.59 -30.18
N ALA A 32 46.38 -7.94 -29.78
CA ALA A 32 46.63 -8.95 -28.75
C ALA A 32 46.14 -8.50 -27.37
N LEU A 33 46.33 -7.23 -26.98
CA LEU A 33 45.76 -6.70 -25.73
C LEU A 33 44.23 -6.70 -25.78
N ARG A 34 43.61 -6.27 -26.89
CA ARG A 34 42.14 -6.27 -27.05
C ARG A 34 41.56 -7.69 -27.09
N ILE A 35 42.22 -8.65 -27.76
CA ILE A 35 41.80 -10.05 -27.75
C ILE A 35 42.03 -10.66 -26.37
N SER A 36 43.09 -10.30 -25.64
CA SER A 36 43.30 -10.74 -24.25
C SER A 36 42.30 -10.11 -23.28
N LEU A 37 41.86 -8.86 -23.50
CA LEU A 37 40.83 -8.18 -22.72
C LEU A 37 39.43 -8.72 -23.05
N ILE A 38 39.14 -9.04 -24.32
CA ILE A 38 37.89 -9.68 -24.73
C ILE A 38 37.87 -11.13 -24.27
N ALA A 39 38.98 -11.85 -24.31
CA ALA A 39 39.10 -13.21 -23.78
C ALA A 39 39.08 -13.22 -22.25
N ALA A 40 39.66 -12.22 -21.57
CA ALA A 40 39.55 -12.04 -20.13
C ALA A 40 38.14 -11.63 -19.72
N ALA A 41 37.45 -10.78 -20.48
CA ALA A 41 36.06 -10.39 -20.25
C ALA A 41 35.09 -11.54 -20.58
N ALA A 42 35.36 -12.34 -21.61
CA ALA A 42 34.60 -13.54 -21.92
C ALA A 42 34.88 -14.65 -20.90
N ALA A 43 36.12 -14.80 -20.45
CA ALA A 43 36.47 -15.69 -19.34
C ALA A 43 35.83 -15.21 -18.03
N LEU A 44 35.78 -13.89 -17.75
CA LEU A 44 35.05 -13.33 -16.62
C LEU A 44 33.53 -13.52 -16.77
N ALA A 45 32.98 -13.37 -17.98
CA ALA A 45 31.55 -13.55 -18.26
C ALA A 45 31.12 -15.03 -18.26
N VAL A 46 32.06 -15.97 -18.41
CA VAL A 46 31.83 -17.42 -18.25
C VAL A 46 32.15 -17.86 -16.81
N LEU A 47 33.14 -17.26 -16.16
CA LEU A 47 33.47 -17.50 -14.75
C LEU A 47 32.48 -16.85 -13.80
N LEU A 48 31.86 -15.71 -14.11
CA LEU A 48 30.87 -15.08 -13.25
C LEU A 48 29.63 -15.96 -13.06
N PRO A 49 29.03 -16.57 -14.11
CA PRO A 49 27.98 -17.57 -13.95
C PRO A 49 28.47 -18.83 -13.25
N VAL A 50 29.70 -19.29 -13.52
CA VAL A 50 30.24 -20.50 -12.85
C VAL A 50 30.55 -20.23 -11.38
N ILE A 51 31.02 -19.04 -11.01
CA ILE A 51 31.23 -18.60 -9.63
C ILE A 51 29.87 -18.35 -8.96
N PHE A 52 28.90 -17.74 -9.62
CA PHE A 52 27.53 -17.63 -9.10
C PHE A 52 26.88 -19.00 -8.90
N ILE A 53 27.07 -19.94 -9.82
CA ILE A 53 26.56 -21.32 -9.72
C ILE A 53 27.35 -22.13 -8.68
N THR A 54 28.65 -21.89 -8.51
CA THR A 54 29.50 -22.60 -7.54
C THR A 54 29.36 -22.02 -6.14
N VAL A 55 29.12 -20.71 -5.98
CA VAL A 55 28.70 -20.07 -4.73
C VAL A 55 27.27 -20.46 -4.39
N ALA A 56 26.37 -20.55 -5.38
CA ALA A 56 25.02 -21.09 -5.17
C ALA A 56 24.99 -22.60 -4.87
N LYS A 57 26.00 -23.37 -5.31
CA LYS A 57 26.13 -24.82 -5.03
C LYS A 57 26.98 -25.16 -3.81
N LEU A 58 27.93 -24.31 -3.41
CA LEU A 58 28.67 -24.42 -2.15
C LEU A 58 27.91 -23.78 -0.99
N GLY A 59 26.95 -22.90 -1.28
CA GLY A 59 25.99 -22.34 -0.32
C GLY A 59 24.70 -23.16 -0.14
N GLY A 60 24.64 -24.41 -0.61
CA GLY A 60 23.41 -25.18 -0.48
C GLY A 60 23.60 -26.69 -0.56
N GLY A 61 23.66 -27.35 0.60
CA GLY A 61 23.56 -28.81 0.65
C GLY A 61 23.52 -29.46 2.03
N LYS A 62 22.31 -29.47 2.64
CA LYS A 62 21.73 -30.42 3.64
C LYS A 62 21.76 -29.97 5.11
N THR A 63 20.66 -29.95 5.88
CA THR A 63 19.27 -30.46 5.76
C THR A 63 18.36 -29.70 6.78
N PRO A 64 17.02 -29.87 6.80
CA PRO A 64 16.05 -28.82 7.12
C PRO A 64 15.97 -28.46 8.61
N GLY A 65 16.01 -27.17 8.89
CA GLY A 65 15.81 -26.62 10.23
C GLY A 65 16.26 -25.16 10.24
N SER A 66 15.29 -24.27 10.09
CA SER A 66 15.40 -22.81 10.26
C SER A 66 16.22 -22.04 9.20
N PRO A 67 15.65 -21.04 8.52
CA PRO A 67 16.43 -20.11 7.70
C PRO A 67 17.43 -19.35 8.59
N GLU A 68 18.67 -19.16 8.13
CA GLU A 68 19.59 -18.17 8.72
C GLU A 68 19.20 -16.79 8.19
N PHE A 69 18.66 -15.92 9.06
CA PHE A 69 18.03 -14.64 8.74
C PHE A 69 18.97 -13.43 8.91
N ASN A 70 20.08 -13.36 8.16
CA ASN A 70 21.10 -12.32 8.41
C ASN A 70 21.22 -11.20 7.35
N ASP A 71 20.50 -11.27 6.22
CA ASP A 71 20.50 -10.19 5.24
C ASP A 71 19.12 -9.50 5.16
N PRO A 72 19.05 -8.15 5.25
CA PRO A 72 17.78 -7.43 5.14
C PRO A 72 17.15 -7.64 3.77
N VAL A 73 15.87 -8.03 3.77
CA VAL A 73 15.10 -8.36 2.55
C VAL A 73 14.84 -7.13 1.67
N PHE A 74 14.85 -5.94 2.27
CA PHE A 74 14.60 -4.68 1.59
C PHE A 74 15.56 -3.58 2.06
N THR A 75 15.76 -2.59 1.21
CA THR A 75 16.32 -1.28 1.57
C THR A 75 15.21 -0.31 2.02
N ALA A 76 15.53 0.70 2.83
CA ALA A 76 14.54 1.67 3.32
C ALA A 76 13.86 2.43 2.17
N LYS A 77 14.61 2.67 1.09
CA LYS A 77 14.08 3.27 -0.15
C LYS A 77 13.07 2.36 -0.84
N GLU A 78 13.31 1.05 -0.90
CA GLU A 78 12.36 0.09 -1.47
C GLU A 78 11.09 -0.02 -0.63
N ILE A 79 11.21 -0.01 0.70
CA ILE A 79 10.06 0.05 1.61
C ILE A 79 9.21 1.30 1.32
N ALA A 80 9.83 2.48 1.25
CA ALA A 80 9.12 3.73 0.98
C ALA A 80 8.40 3.72 -0.38
N ASN A 81 9.07 3.22 -1.42
CA ASN A 81 8.50 3.11 -2.76
C ASN A 81 7.34 2.11 -2.82
N LYS A 82 7.53 0.90 -2.27
CA LYS A 82 6.53 -0.16 -2.27
C LYS A 82 5.28 0.24 -1.50
N THR A 83 5.43 0.92 -0.37
CA THR A 83 4.30 1.28 0.51
C THR A 83 3.55 2.54 0.04
N SER A 84 4.11 3.29 -0.91
CA SER A 84 3.65 4.64 -1.25
C SER A 84 3.57 5.57 -0.02
N LEU A 85 4.32 5.26 1.03
CA LEU A 85 4.58 6.16 2.17
C LEU A 85 5.67 7.18 1.82
N ASN A 86 5.88 7.41 0.52
CA ASN A 86 6.79 8.38 -0.05
C ASN A 86 6.19 9.80 -0.11
N THR A 87 4.97 9.99 0.38
CA THR A 87 4.29 11.28 0.43
C THR A 87 4.77 12.11 1.61
N LEU A 88 5.96 12.71 1.42
CA LEU A 88 6.55 13.89 2.08
C LEU A 88 7.29 13.70 3.43
N ASP A 89 8.60 14.02 3.33
CA ASP A 89 9.57 14.51 4.33
C ASP A 89 10.45 13.49 5.09
N GLY A 90 11.72 13.91 5.34
CA GLY A 90 12.80 13.10 5.91
C GLY A 90 12.64 12.70 7.37
N ALA A 91 13.74 12.40 8.09
CA ALA A 91 13.58 11.94 9.48
C ALA A 91 12.75 12.96 10.27
N THR A 92 11.62 12.50 10.78
CA THR A 92 10.53 13.35 11.23
C THR A 92 10.02 12.87 12.58
N LYS A 93 9.48 13.79 13.38
CA LYS A 93 8.78 13.49 14.65
C LYS A 93 7.27 13.67 14.51
N ILE A 94 6.77 13.64 13.27
CA ILE A 94 5.37 13.93 12.93
C ILE A 94 4.54 12.65 13.04
N TYR A 95 3.28 12.81 13.42
CA TYR A 95 2.33 11.73 13.71
C TYR A 95 0.97 12.01 13.07
N THR A 96 0.17 10.96 12.90
CA THR A 96 -1.22 11.06 12.42
C THR A 96 -2.19 10.93 13.59
N ASN A 97 -3.24 11.75 13.67
CA ASN A 97 -4.29 11.57 14.67
C ASN A 97 -5.21 10.40 14.30
N VAL A 98 -5.41 9.50 15.25
CA VAL A 98 -6.27 8.33 15.17
C VAL A 98 -7.30 8.42 16.29
N TYR A 99 -8.57 8.39 15.93
CA TYR A 99 -9.67 8.52 16.87
C TYR A 99 -10.15 7.13 17.27
N ALA A 100 -10.20 6.85 18.56
CA ALA A 100 -10.70 5.58 19.10
C ALA A 100 -11.38 5.81 20.46
N PRO A 101 -12.40 5.03 20.82
CA PRO A 101 -13.08 5.18 22.12
C PRO A 101 -12.18 4.77 23.31
N SER A 102 -11.16 3.94 23.07
CA SER A 102 -10.19 3.47 24.07
C SER A 102 -8.90 2.96 23.44
N LEU A 103 -7.89 2.65 24.26
CA LEU A 103 -6.67 1.94 23.84
C LEU A 103 -7.02 0.58 23.21
N ASP A 104 -8.06 -0.11 23.69
CA ASP A 104 -8.55 -1.35 23.09
C ASP A 104 -9.20 -1.12 21.72
N GLY A 105 -9.85 0.04 21.53
CA GLY A 105 -10.35 0.48 20.24
C GLY A 105 -9.28 0.57 19.16
N LEU A 106 -8.01 0.71 19.53
CA LEU A 106 -6.91 0.65 18.55
C LEU A 106 -6.65 -0.76 18.01
N ASN A 107 -7.07 -1.83 18.71
CA ASN A 107 -6.90 -3.22 18.24
C ASN A 107 -7.61 -3.50 16.91
N TYR A 108 -8.59 -2.68 16.54
CA TYR A 108 -9.24 -2.82 15.23
C TYR A 108 -8.32 -2.39 14.08
N ASN A 109 -7.37 -1.50 14.36
CA ASN A 109 -6.46 -0.94 13.38
C ASN A 109 -5.05 -1.56 13.44
N CYS A 110 -4.76 -2.45 14.41
CA CYS A 110 -3.49 -3.13 14.52
C CYS A 110 -3.60 -4.53 15.12
N LEU A 111 -2.80 -5.44 14.59
CA LEU A 111 -2.61 -6.79 15.11
C LEU A 111 -1.73 -6.73 16.37
N PRO A 112 -1.85 -7.71 17.29
CA PRO A 112 -0.88 -7.85 18.37
C PRO A 112 0.53 -8.05 17.81
N VAL A 113 1.53 -7.54 18.53
CA VAL A 113 2.93 -7.81 18.21
C VAL A 113 3.18 -9.31 18.40
N PRO A 114 3.65 -10.03 17.37
CA PRO A 114 3.90 -11.47 17.48
C PRO A 114 5.08 -11.74 18.41
N GLU A 115 5.00 -12.84 19.17
CA GLU A 115 6.11 -13.33 20.03
C GLU A 115 7.21 -14.05 19.23
N SER A 116 7.13 -14.04 17.90
CA SER A 116 8.06 -14.71 16.98
C SER A 116 9.28 -13.83 16.68
N GLU A 117 10.44 -14.45 16.45
CA GLU A 117 11.65 -13.75 15.94
C GLU A 117 11.52 -13.34 14.47
N THR A 118 10.48 -13.83 13.79
CA THR A 118 10.25 -13.61 12.37
C THR A 118 8.81 -13.16 12.09
N VAL A 119 8.65 -12.48 10.96
CA VAL A 119 7.35 -12.03 10.46
C VAL A 119 7.25 -12.28 8.96
N SER A 120 6.05 -12.61 8.51
CA SER A 120 5.79 -12.90 7.10
C SER A 120 5.64 -11.60 6.30
N ILE A 121 6.15 -11.61 5.08
CA ILE A 121 5.90 -10.58 4.07
C ILE A 121 4.91 -11.17 3.07
N TYR A 122 3.89 -10.38 2.72
CA TYR A 122 2.83 -10.79 1.82
C TYR A 122 2.90 -10.02 0.50
N GLU A 123 2.38 -10.60 -0.57
CA GLU A 123 2.03 -9.86 -1.78
C GLU A 123 0.61 -10.24 -2.20
N ARG A 124 -0.11 -9.27 -2.74
CA ARG A 124 -1.43 -9.53 -3.32
C ARG A 124 -1.25 -10.32 -4.61
N LYS A 125 -1.78 -11.54 -4.64
CA LYS A 125 -1.92 -12.33 -5.85
C LYS A 125 -2.96 -11.69 -6.74
N ILE A 126 -2.51 -11.12 -7.86
CA ILE A 126 -3.39 -10.53 -8.85
C ILE A 126 -3.68 -11.59 -9.91
N ASP A 127 -4.84 -12.23 -9.77
CA ASP A 127 -5.48 -12.88 -10.91
C ASP A 127 -6.04 -11.76 -11.79
N ARG A 128 -5.83 -11.79 -13.11
CA ARG A 128 -6.18 -10.65 -13.99
C ARG A 128 -7.31 -10.97 -14.95
N THR A 129 -7.80 -12.20 -14.94
CA THR A 129 -8.80 -12.66 -15.90
C THR A 129 -10.16 -12.72 -15.25
N ALA A 130 -11.09 -11.92 -15.75
CA ALA A 130 -12.47 -11.92 -15.26
C ALA A 130 -13.29 -13.04 -15.94
N ASN A 131 -14.20 -13.65 -15.19
CA ASN A 131 -15.12 -14.65 -15.71
C ASN A 131 -16.50 -14.02 -15.98
N GLU A 132 -16.89 -13.90 -17.25
CA GLU A 132 -18.17 -13.32 -17.66
C GLU A 132 -19.38 -14.03 -17.03
N SER A 133 -19.36 -15.36 -16.97
CA SER A 133 -20.49 -16.14 -16.47
C SER A 133 -20.69 -15.95 -14.96
N GLU A 134 -19.60 -15.90 -14.20
CA GLU A 134 -19.65 -15.56 -12.77
C GLU A 134 -20.10 -14.11 -12.55
N ALA A 135 -19.56 -13.17 -13.32
CA ALA A 135 -19.92 -11.77 -13.24
C ALA A 135 -21.43 -11.56 -13.49
N LYS A 136 -21.95 -12.21 -14.53
CA LYS A 136 -23.38 -12.18 -14.85
C LYS A 136 -24.21 -12.79 -13.74
N ALA A 137 -23.82 -13.94 -13.21
CA ALA A 137 -24.54 -14.57 -12.10
C ALA A 137 -24.59 -13.68 -10.84
N PHE A 138 -23.49 -12.99 -10.51
CA PHE A 138 -23.44 -12.02 -9.43
C PHE A 138 -24.36 -10.81 -9.67
N ILE A 139 -24.23 -10.18 -10.84
CA ILE A 139 -25.01 -8.98 -11.21
C ILE A 139 -26.50 -9.32 -11.23
N ASP A 140 -26.88 -10.41 -11.89
CA ASP A 140 -28.28 -10.85 -12.04
C ASP A 140 -28.90 -11.21 -10.68
N LYS A 141 -28.11 -11.73 -9.71
CA LYS A 141 -28.58 -12.06 -8.36
C LYS A 141 -28.85 -10.80 -7.53
N TYR A 142 -27.92 -9.85 -7.47
CA TYR A 142 -27.94 -8.78 -6.47
C TYR A 142 -28.42 -7.43 -6.98
N LEU A 143 -28.08 -7.05 -8.22
CA LEU A 143 -28.40 -5.72 -8.74
C LEU A 143 -29.92 -5.45 -8.80
N PRO A 144 -30.79 -6.38 -9.26
CA PRO A 144 -32.23 -6.15 -9.25
C PRO A 144 -32.80 -5.92 -7.84
N ALA A 145 -32.28 -6.63 -6.84
CA ALA A 145 -32.71 -6.49 -5.45
C ALA A 145 -32.31 -5.12 -4.86
N VAL A 146 -31.10 -4.65 -5.18
CA VAL A 146 -30.61 -3.30 -4.83
C VAL A 146 -31.50 -2.24 -5.49
N CYS A 147 -31.73 -2.35 -6.80
CA CYS A 147 -32.59 -1.42 -7.54
C CYS A 147 -34.00 -1.34 -6.93
N LYS A 148 -34.59 -2.48 -6.57
CA LYS A 148 -35.90 -2.56 -5.92
C LYS A 148 -35.92 -1.82 -4.58
N LYS A 149 -34.93 -2.03 -3.71
CA LYS A 149 -34.85 -1.37 -2.39
C LYS A 149 -34.56 0.14 -2.47
N LEU A 150 -33.91 0.59 -3.55
CA LEU A 150 -33.69 2.01 -3.84
C LEU A 150 -34.86 2.66 -4.61
N GLY A 151 -35.82 1.86 -5.10
CA GLY A 151 -36.94 2.35 -5.89
C GLY A 151 -36.53 2.87 -7.28
N VAL A 152 -35.52 2.27 -7.91
CA VAL A 152 -35.07 2.57 -9.28
C VAL A 152 -35.33 1.38 -10.21
N SER A 153 -35.33 1.60 -11.52
CA SER A 153 -35.48 0.51 -12.48
C SER A 153 -34.18 -0.29 -12.63
N ALA A 154 -34.31 -1.60 -12.86
CA ALA A 154 -33.19 -2.52 -13.04
C ALA A 154 -32.93 -2.78 -14.54
N ASN A 155 -32.82 -1.72 -15.34
CA ASN A 155 -32.48 -1.84 -16.76
C ASN A 155 -30.99 -1.62 -16.94
N TYR A 156 -30.25 -2.66 -17.32
CA TYR A 156 -28.80 -2.59 -17.44
C TYR A 156 -28.25 -3.42 -18.59
N GLU A 157 -27.04 -3.04 -19.00
CA GLU A 157 -26.19 -3.77 -19.91
C GLU A 157 -24.86 -4.01 -19.21
N ILE A 158 -24.41 -5.27 -19.21
CA ILE A 158 -23.10 -5.64 -18.69
C ILE A 158 -22.05 -5.27 -19.73
N ARG A 159 -21.10 -4.41 -19.35
CA ARG A 159 -19.99 -3.99 -20.20
C ARG A 159 -18.71 -4.64 -19.74
N HIS A 160 -17.99 -5.23 -20.69
CA HIS A 160 -16.63 -5.68 -20.47
C HIS A 160 -15.67 -4.50 -20.45
N ARG A 161 -14.78 -4.47 -19.46
CA ARG A 161 -13.68 -3.54 -19.34
C ARG A 161 -12.39 -4.33 -19.46
N GLU A 162 -11.64 -4.03 -20.51
CA GLU A 162 -10.36 -4.67 -20.77
C GLU A 162 -9.31 -4.31 -19.71
N LEU A 163 -8.38 -5.25 -19.51
CA LEU A 163 -7.21 -5.09 -18.66
C LEU A 163 -6.36 -3.90 -19.14
N THR A 164 -5.91 -3.07 -18.20
CA THR A 164 -4.90 -2.02 -18.46
C THR A 164 -3.70 -2.19 -17.54
N GLU A 165 -2.66 -1.35 -17.71
CA GLU A 165 -1.53 -1.29 -16.77
C GLU A 165 -1.98 -0.99 -15.33
N TYR A 166 -3.09 -0.28 -15.16
CA TYR A 166 -3.55 0.24 -13.87
C TYR A 166 -4.84 -0.41 -13.35
N THR A 167 -5.50 -1.26 -14.15
CA THR A 167 -6.81 -1.83 -13.79
C THR A 167 -6.94 -3.27 -14.26
N ASP A 168 -7.44 -4.13 -13.39
CA ASP A 168 -7.80 -5.50 -13.72
C ASP A 168 -8.94 -5.55 -14.75
N GLU A 169 -9.00 -6.64 -15.50
CA GLU A 169 -10.15 -6.96 -16.35
C GLU A 169 -11.40 -7.07 -15.47
N SER A 170 -12.52 -6.51 -15.93
CA SER A 170 -13.76 -6.57 -15.16
C SER A 170 -15.01 -6.49 -16.04
N TYR A 171 -16.13 -6.94 -15.49
CA TYR A 171 -17.46 -6.75 -16.06
C TYR A 171 -18.24 -5.79 -15.18
N ASN A 172 -18.73 -4.70 -15.77
CA ASN A 172 -19.32 -3.59 -15.04
C ASN A 172 -20.72 -3.28 -15.52
N VAL A 173 -21.55 -2.80 -14.61
CA VAL A 173 -22.84 -2.19 -14.88
C VAL A 173 -22.89 -0.84 -14.18
N THR A 174 -23.39 0.17 -14.88
CA THR A 174 -23.67 1.49 -14.31
C THR A 174 -25.12 1.84 -14.54
N ILE A 175 -25.83 2.27 -13.49
CA ILE A 175 -27.19 2.80 -13.55
C ILE A 175 -27.18 4.20 -12.93
N SER A 176 -27.69 5.18 -13.68
CA SER A 176 -27.97 6.53 -13.19
C SER A 176 -29.46 6.81 -13.34
N GLU A 177 -30.20 6.75 -12.24
CA GLU A 177 -31.65 6.96 -12.23
C GLU A 177 -32.12 7.57 -10.90
N ARG A 178 -33.10 8.50 -10.94
CA ARG A 178 -33.70 9.13 -9.74
C ARG A 178 -32.65 9.67 -8.75
N ASN A 179 -31.61 10.29 -9.28
CA ASN A 179 -30.46 10.83 -8.54
C ASN A 179 -29.64 9.77 -7.80
N TYR A 180 -29.75 8.49 -8.14
CA TYR A 180 -28.84 7.45 -7.70
C TYR A 180 -27.84 7.11 -8.79
N TYR A 181 -26.58 6.98 -8.41
CA TYR A 181 -25.55 6.32 -9.18
C TYR A 181 -25.28 4.96 -8.55
N ILE A 182 -25.42 3.88 -9.33
CA ILE A 182 -25.16 2.50 -8.91
C ILE A 182 -24.10 1.91 -9.83
N LEU A 183 -23.04 1.34 -9.25
CA LEU A 183 -22.00 0.61 -9.97
C LEU A 183 -21.91 -0.81 -9.43
N ALA A 184 -22.17 -1.79 -10.29
CA ALA A 184 -21.82 -3.20 -10.03
C ALA A 184 -20.57 -3.56 -10.83
N SER A 185 -19.62 -4.25 -10.23
CA SER A 185 -18.40 -4.69 -10.89
C SER A 185 -18.00 -6.08 -10.39
N SER A 186 -17.61 -6.94 -11.31
CA SER A 186 -17.02 -8.25 -11.00
C SER A 186 -15.68 -8.38 -11.70
N ASN A 187 -14.65 -8.73 -10.93
CA ASN A 187 -13.33 -9.07 -11.45
C ASN A 187 -12.91 -10.46 -10.93
N SER A 188 -11.66 -10.82 -11.16
CA SER A 188 -11.06 -12.09 -10.73
C SER A 188 -10.93 -12.27 -9.21
N THR A 189 -10.90 -11.17 -8.45
CA THR A 189 -10.57 -11.13 -7.03
C THR A 189 -11.81 -10.96 -6.16
N PHE A 190 -12.70 -10.04 -6.56
CA PHE A 190 -13.92 -9.73 -5.82
C PHE A 190 -15.05 -9.27 -6.74
N ASP A 191 -16.25 -9.43 -6.23
CA ASP A 191 -17.46 -8.81 -6.73
C ASP A 191 -17.79 -7.58 -5.89
N SER A 192 -18.35 -6.55 -6.50
CA SER A 192 -18.72 -5.33 -5.79
C SER A 192 -19.99 -4.70 -6.32
N ILE A 193 -20.76 -4.12 -5.41
CA ILE A 193 -21.86 -3.20 -5.73
C ILE A 193 -21.69 -1.96 -4.87
N SER A 194 -21.78 -0.79 -5.49
CA SER A 194 -21.76 0.49 -4.81
C SER A 194 -22.91 1.37 -5.27
N PHE A 195 -23.39 2.23 -4.38
CA PHE A 195 -24.43 3.20 -4.70
C PHE A 195 -24.33 4.47 -3.85
N LEU A 196 -24.67 5.60 -4.46
CA LEU A 196 -24.70 6.92 -3.83
C LEU A 196 -25.73 7.85 -4.49
N ARG A 197 -26.00 9.00 -3.87
CA ARG A 197 -26.76 10.09 -4.50
C ARG A 197 -25.85 10.94 -5.38
N GLU A 198 -26.23 11.13 -6.65
CA GLU A 198 -25.36 11.76 -7.67
C GLU A 198 -25.37 13.32 -7.59
N TYR A 199 -26.49 13.93 -7.21
CA TYR A 199 -26.72 15.38 -7.37
C TYR A 199 -27.26 16.11 -6.14
N ASP A 200 -27.41 15.41 -5.01
CA ASP A 200 -27.96 15.99 -3.78
C ASP A 200 -27.21 15.44 -2.57
N GLU A 201 -26.25 16.23 -2.09
CA GLU A 201 -25.40 15.90 -0.94
C GLU A 201 -26.15 16.01 0.40
N TYR A 202 -27.33 16.65 0.41
CA TYR A 202 -28.12 16.88 1.63
C TYR A 202 -29.22 15.85 1.82
N THR A 203 -29.70 15.24 0.74
CA THR A 203 -30.66 14.13 0.82
C THR A 203 -29.91 12.82 1.07
N PRO A 204 -30.19 12.14 2.20
CA PRO A 204 -29.53 10.87 2.48
C PRO A 204 -29.93 9.81 1.46
N VAL A 205 -29.00 8.88 1.20
CA VAL A 205 -29.34 7.60 0.58
C VAL A 205 -30.41 6.93 1.45
N SER A 206 -31.46 6.41 0.83
CA SER A 206 -32.52 5.67 1.52
C SER A 206 -32.63 4.28 0.92
N LEU A 207 -32.37 3.27 1.75
CA LEU A 207 -32.45 1.86 1.38
C LEU A 207 -33.59 1.23 2.19
N ASP A 208 -34.63 0.76 1.50
CA ASP A 208 -35.81 0.16 2.14
C ASP A 208 -36.47 1.09 3.18
N GLY A 209 -36.49 2.40 2.88
CA GLY A 209 -37.00 3.44 3.79
C GLY A 209 -36.06 3.85 4.92
N ILE A 210 -34.95 3.14 5.12
CA ILE A 210 -33.92 3.48 6.12
C ILE A 210 -32.99 4.53 5.51
N LYS A 211 -32.98 5.73 6.12
CA LYS A 211 -32.05 6.80 5.77
C LYS A 211 -30.65 6.43 6.27
N ILE A 212 -29.67 6.51 5.39
CA ILE A 212 -28.27 6.29 5.70
C ILE A 212 -27.67 7.65 6.07
N SER A 213 -27.52 7.88 7.36
CA SER A 213 -26.97 9.11 7.93
C SER A 213 -26.28 8.82 9.26
N VAL A 214 -25.30 9.63 9.64
CA VAL A 214 -24.64 9.53 10.96
C VAL A 214 -24.55 10.90 11.61
N ASP A 215 -24.84 10.99 12.90
CA ASP A 215 -24.58 12.19 13.69
C ASP A 215 -23.19 12.07 14.31
N ILE A 216 -22.24 12.90 13.87
CA ILE A 216 -20.82 12.74 14.24
C ILE A 216 -20.50 13.19 15.66
N ARG A 217 -21.49 13.81 16.32
CA ARG A 217 -21.45 14.22 17.74
C ARG A 217 -21.77 13.05 18.68
N GLN A 218 -22.36 11.98 18.15
CA GLN A 218 -22.63 10.76 18.91
C GLN A 218 -21.35 9.99 19.21
N THR A 219 -21.36 9.18 20.27
CA THR A 219 -20.28 8.24 20.56
C THR A 219 -20.26 7.10 19.53
N ASP A 220 -19.15 6.36 19.46
CA ASP A 220 -19.03 5.22 18.54
C ASP A 220 -20.12 4.16 18.80
N GLU A 221 -20.44 3.90 20.07
CA GLU A 221 -21.49 2.94 20.47
C GLU A 221 -22.87 3.41 20.02
N GLU A 222 -23.17 4.71 20.16
CA GLU A 222 -24.42 5.31 19.70
C GLU A 222 -24.56 5.23 18.18
N ILE A 223 -23.48 5.53 17.44
CA ILE A 223 -23.45 5.41 15.98
C ILE A 223 -23.64 3.95 15.57
N ILE A 224 -22.90 3.02 16.17
CA ILE A 224 -23.01 1.57 15.92
C ILE A 224 -24.43 1.08 16.18
N SER A 225 -25.05 1.52 17.27
CA SER A 225 -26.44 1.19 17.61
C SER A 225 -27.43 1.73 16.57
N SER A 226 -27.25 2.99 16.14
CA SER A 226 -28.11 3.64 15.14
C SER A 226 -28.07 2.95 13.76
N LEU A 227 -26.95 2.28 13.44
CA LEU A 227 -26.75 1.60 12.16
C LEU A 227 -27.17 0.11 12.17
N GLN A 228 -27.58 -0.47 13.30
CA GLN A 228 -27.97 -1.89 13.36
C GLN A 228 -29.11 -2.27 12.41
N PRO A 229 -30.20 -1.48 12.28
CA PRO A 229 -31.27 -1.81 11.33
C PRO A 229 -30.77 -1.81 9.87
N LEU A 230 -29.91 -0.85 9.52
CA LEU A 230 -29.31 -0.77 8.19
C LEU A 230 -28.39 -1.97 7.92
N ARG A 231 -27.57 -2.35 8.90
CA ARG A 231 -26.71 -3.54 8.81
C ARG A 231 -27.51 -4.80 8.51
N ALA A 232 -28.63 -5.03 9.21
CA ALA A 232 -29.48 -6.19 8.98
C ALA A 232 -30.00 -6.23 7.53
N VAL A 233 -30.52 -5.10 7.03
CA VAL A 233 -31.00 -4.99 5.64
C VAL A 233 -29.90 -5.24 4.62
N LEU A 234 -28.70 -4.70 4.85
CA LEU A 234 -27.56 -4.88 3.96
C LEU A 234 -27.02 -6.32 3.98
N CYS A 235 -26.89 -6.94 5.14
CA CYS A 235 -26.45 -8.33 5.26
C CYS A 235 -27.42 -9.30 4.60
N GLU A 236 -28.74 -9.10 4.79
CA GLU A 236 -29.78 -9.87 4.11
C GLU A 236 -29.74 -9.67 2.58
N LEU A 237 -29.60 -8.41 2.13
CA LEU A 237 -29.59 -8.08 0.70
C LEU A 237 -28.44 -8.76 -0.04
N PHE A 238 -27.27 -8.89 0.60
CA PHE A 238 -26.07 -9.44 -0.01
C PHE A 238 -25.76 -10.89 0.39
N ASP A 239 -26.59 -11.53 1.22
CA ASP A 239 -26.44 -12.92 1.64
C ASP A 239 -25.07 -13.14 2.33
N VAL A 240 -24.78 -12.28 3.31
CA VAL A 240 -23.52 -12.28 4.09
C VAL A 240 -23.81 -12.22 5.60
N ASP A 241 -22.91 -12.80 6.40
CA ASP A 241 -22.94 -12.71 7.87
C ASP A 241 -21.67 -11.99 8.35
N LEU A 242 -21.83 -10.72 8.73
CA LEU A 242 -20.73 -9.82 9.09
C LEU A 242 -20.94 -9.33 10.53
N PRO A 243 -20.29 -9.97 11.54
CA PRO A 243 -20.56 -9.78 12.96
C PRO A 243 -20.07 -8.45 13.53
N ASP A 244 -19.00 -7.88 12.96
CA ASP A 244 -18.26 -6.77 13.54
C ASP A 244 -18.53 -5.44 12.80
N ILE A 245 -18.42 -4.33 13.54
CA ILE A 245 -18.47 -2.97 12.99
C ILE A 245 -17.24 -2.19 13.48
N CYS A 246 -16.59 -1.46 12.58
CA CYS A 246 -15.49 -0.55 12.88
C CYS A 246 -15.81 0.84 12.31
N ILE A 247 -15.47 1.89 13.07
CA ILE A 247 -15.57 3.29 12.63
C ILE A 247 -14.15 3.82 12.39
N SER A 248 -13.96 4.47 11.25
CA SER A 248 -12.73 5.16 10.89
C SER A 248 -13.05 6.62 10.56
N ARG A 249 -12.37 7.54 11.25
CA ARG A 249 -12.48 8.98 11.02
C ARG A 249 -11.18 9.48 10.38
N SER A 250 -11.31 10.27 9.33
CA SER A 250 -10.21 10.98 8.67
C SER A 250 -10.50 12.47 8.72
N TYR A 251 -9.52 13.24 9.15
CA TYR A 251 -9.59 14.70 9.22
C TYR A 251 -8.82 15.29 8.04
N ALA A 252 -9.30 16.42 7.51
CA ALA A 252 -8.60 17.10 6.44
C ALA A 252 -7.27 17.60 6.99
N ASP A 253 -6.24 17.56 6.16
CA ASP A 253 -4.92 18.01 6.55
C ASP A 253 -4.98 19.44 7.13
N TYR A 254 -5.69 20.37 6.48
CA TYR A 254 -5.52 21.81 6.69
C TYR A 254 -6.39 22.47 7.79
N THR A 255 -7.16 21.74 8.61
CA THR A 255 -7.96 22.36 9.71
C THR A 255 -7.93 21.58 11.02
N GLU A 256 -8.11 22.31 12.14
CA GLU A 256 -7.99 21.78 13.50
C GLU A 256 -9.09 20.80 13.95
N THR A 257 -10.21 20.84 13.24
CA THR A 257 -11.49 20.37 13.77
C THR A 257 -12.37 19.68 12.74
N ASP A 258 -12.09 19.83 11.44
CA ASP A 258 -13.03 19.40 10.40
C ASP A 258 -12.70 17.99 9.91
N MET A 259 -13.54 17.05 10.33
CA MET A 259 -13.51 15.70 9.78
C MET A 259 -13.84 15.74 8.29
N ASP A 260 -12.99 15.19 7.42
CA ASP A 260 -13.16 15.17 5.96
C ASP A 260 -13.95 13.92 5.52
N PHE A 261 -13.59 12.77 6.11
CA PHE A 261 -14.21 11.49 5.80
C PHE A 261 -14.55 10.71 7.07
N PHE A 262 -15.71 10.08 7.04
CA PHE A 262 -16.16 9.15 8.06
C PHE A 262 -16.53 7.84 7.38
N SER A 263 -15.91 6.75 7.78
CA SER A 263 -16.17 5.43 7.23
C SER A 263 -16.65 4.49 8.32
N VAL A 264 -17.70 3.73 8.03
CA VAL A 264 -18.14 2.60 8.85
C VAL A 264 -17.92 1.33 8.05
N PHE A 265 -17.18 0.40 8.61
CA PHE A 265 -16.95 -0.91 8.03
C PHE A 265 -17.76 -1.94 8.80
N ILE A 266 -18.56 -2.74 8.10
CA ILE A 266 -19.24 -3.92 8.62
C ILE A 266 -18.53 -5.12 8.01
N TYR A 267 -17.98 -6.01 8.83
CA TYR A 267 -17.10 -7.09 8.37
C TYR A 267 -17.03 -8.25 9.38
N ASP A 268 -16.26 -9.28 9.05
CA ASP A 268 -15.89 -10.36 9.98
C ASP A 268 -14.40 -10.25 10.32
N LYS A 269 -14.08 -9.84 11.54
CA LYS A 269 -12.69 -9.63 11.96
C LYS A 269 -11.88 -10.93 11.98
N THR A 270 -12.53 -12.08 12.11
CA THR A 270 -11.85 -13.38 12.17
C THR A 270 -11.38 -13.87 10.81
N LYS A 271 -11.96 -13.33 9.73
CA LYS A 271 -11.63 -13.68 8.34
C LYS A 271 -10.80 -12.60 7.63
N ASN A 272 -10.55 -11.48 8.30
CA ASN A 272 -9.84 -10.35 7.72
C ASN A 272 -8.32 -10.53 7.89
N LEU A 273 -7.59 -10.47 6.78
CA LEU A 273 -6.19 -10.04 6.80
C LEU A 273 -6.18 -8.54 6.54
N MET A 274 -5.79 -7.77 7.55
CA MET A 274 -5.56 -6.34 7.40
C MET A 274 -4.38 -6.14 6.44
N ASP A 275 -4.65 -5.65 5.22
CA ASP A 275 -3.63 -5.32 4.24
C ASP A 275 -3.81 -3.89 3.71
N ILE A 276 -2.68 -3.26 3.39
CA ILE A 276 -2.48 -2.05 2.56
C ILE A 276 -3.50 -0.91 2.78
N ARG A 277 -3.13 0.06 3.63
CA ARG A 277 -3.85 1.35 3.78
C ARG A 277 -5.23 1.25 4.44
N SER A 278 -5.38 0.38 5.43
CA SER A 278 -6.64 0.23 6.18
C SER A 278 -7.79 -0.38 5.34
N ASN A 279 -7.48 -1.26 4.38
CA ASN A 279 -8.49 -1.97 3.61
C ASN A 279 -8.73 -3.38 4.17
N ILE A 280 -10.00 -3.77 4.21
CA ILE A 280 -10.44 -5.08 4.66
C ILE A 280 -10.31 -6.06 3.49
N VAL A 281 -9.47 -7.09 3.64
CA VAL A 281 -9.33 -8.19 2.68
C VAL A 281 -10.22 -9.34 3.12
N SER A 282 -11.51 -9.07 3.15
CA SER A 282 -12.57 -10.05 3.38
C SER A 282 -13.89 -9.43 2.90
N ASP A 283 -14.95 -10.23 2.85
CA ASP A 283 -16.29 -9.69 2.64
C ASP A 283 -16.54 -8.53 3.62
N CYS A 284 -16.97 -7.39 3.07
CA CYS A 284 -17.18 -6.19 3.84
C CYS A 284 -18.19 -5.26 3.18
N ILE A 285 -18.84 -4.47 4.03
CA ILE A 285 -19.71 -3.38 3.63
C ILE A 285 -19.14 -2.10 4.24
N LYS A 286 -18.76 -1.16 3.38
CA LYS A 286 -18.26 0.15 3.77
C LYS A 286 -19.33 1.20 3.51
N LEU A 287 -19.76 1.88 4.57
CA LEU A 287 -20.51 3.12 4.50
C LEU A 287 -19.51 4.26 4.54
N TYR A 288 -19.48 5.08 3.51
CA TYR A 288 -18.55 6.18 3.37
C TYR A 288 -19.31 7.51 3.37
N PHE A 289 -19.04 8.34 4.36
CA PHE A 289 -19.65 9.64 4.53
C PHE A 289 -18.62 10.70 4.24
N ARG A 290 -18.95 11.59 3.31
CA ARG A 290 -18.10 12.72 2.94
C ARG A 290 -18.62 13.98 3.65
N ASN A 291 -17.74 14.67 4.35
CA ASN A 291 -18.02 15.93 5.02
C ASN A 291 -17.20 17.05 4.35
N TYR A 292 -17.40 17.22 3.04
CA TYR A 292 -16.49 17.98 2.19
C TYR A 292 -16.90 19.45 2.03
N ARG A 293 -15.88 20.29 1.92
CA ARG A 293 -15.95 21.70 1.54
C ARG A 293 -15.64 21.82 0.03
N GLN A 294 -16.65 21.79 -0.85
CA GLN A 294 -16.43 21.94 -2.30
C GLN A 294 -15.81 23.29 -2.69
N THR A 295 -16.14 24.35 -1.96
CA THR A 295 -15.58 25.69 -2.12
C THR A 295 -15.32 26.31 -0.77
N SER A 296 -14.53 27.40 -0.69
CA SER A 296 -14.27 28.13 0.55
C SER A 296 -15.53 28.65 1.27
N SER A 297 -16.71 28.60 0.63
CA SER A 297 -18.01 28.96 1.20
C SER A 297 -18.90 27.76 1.55
N SER A 298 -18.51 26.52 1.25
CA SER A 298 -19.25 25.32 1.68
C SER A 298 -19.11 25.15 3.19
N ILE A 299 -20.24 24.87 3.84
CA ILE A 299 -20.33 24.63 5.28
C ILE A 299 -19.97 23.16 5.51
N VAL A 300 -18.88 22.92 6.24
CA VAL A 300 -18.59 21.62 6.84
C VAL A 300 -19.73 21.34 7.83
N SER A 301 -20.37 20.17 7.73
CA SER A 301 -21.41 19.83 8.70
C SER A 301 -20.73 19.44 10.01
N ASP A 302 -21.13 20.12 11.08
CA ASP A 302 -20.76 19.85 12.47
C ASP A 302 -21.76 18.89 13.15
N GLY A 303 -22.60 18.21 12.36
CA GLY A 303 -23.71 17.40 12.88
C GLY A 303 -23.98 16.15 12.03
N VAL A 304 -25.12 16.13 11.34
CA VAL A 304 -25.58 14.93 10.65
C VAL A 304 -25.02 14.86 9.24
N LEU A 305 -24.21 13.84 8.96
CA LEU A 305 -23.73 13.52 7.62
C LEU A 305 -24.76 12.69 6.87
N ASN A 306 -25.28 13.24 5.78
CA ASN A 306 -26.24 12.58 4.88
C ASN A 306 -25.61 12.10 3.57
N ASN A 307 -24.46 12.65 3.18
CA ASN A 307 -23.77 12.28 1.95
C ASN A 307 -23.02 10.95 2.12
N ALA A 308 -23.80 9.86 2.06
CA ALA A 308 -23.31 8.50 2.22
C ALA A 308 -23.19 7.79 0.87
N SER A 309 -22.09 7.08 0.67
CA SER A 309 -21.93 6.06 -0.36
C SER A 309 -21.85 4.70 0.32
N VAL A 310 -22.53 3.70 -0.23
CA VAL A 310 -22.43 2.31 0.23
C VAL A 310 -21.54 1.57 -0.76
N TYR A 311 -20.55 0.84 -0.26
CA TYR A 311 -19.71 -0.06 -1.03
C TYR A 311 -19.79 -1.45 -0.41
N VAL A 312 -20.11 -2.45 -1.23
CA VAL A 312 -20.11 -3.86 -0.82
C VAL A 312 -19.05 -4.56 -1.63
N ASN A 313 -18.15 -5.27 -0.96
CA ASN A 313 -17.14 -6.12 -1.58
C ASN A 313 -17.34 -7.56 -1.11
N ARG A 314 -17.32 -8.50 -2.05
CA ARG A 314 -17.38 -9.94 -1.79
C ARG A 314 -16.20 -10.61 -2.46
N TYR A 315 -15.31 -11.16 -1.67
CA TYR A 315 -14.09 -11.78 -2.18
C TYR A 315 -14.38 -13.20 -2.66
N LYS A 316 -13.84 -13.54 -3.82
CA LYS A 316 -14.03 -14.86 -4.44
C LYS A 316 -13.13 -15.94 -3.83
N LYS A 317 -12.11 -15.52 -3.09
CA LYS A 317 -11.10 -16.37 -2.47
C LYS A 317 -10.88 -15.93 -1.01
N PRO A 318 -10.49 -16.84 -0.12
CA PRO A 318 -10.03 -16.50 1.23
C PRO A 318 -8.87 -15.50 1.22
N ALA A 319 -8.73 -14.77 2.32
CA ALA A 319 -7.76 -13.69 2.45
C ALA A 319 -6.30 -14.16 2.29
N ASP A 320 -5.98 -15.36 2.76
CA ASP A 320 -4.66 -16.01 2.66
C ASP A 320 -4.32 -16.51 1.25
N GLU A 321 -5.33 -16.71 0.39
CA GLU A 321 -5.12 -16.97 -1.04
C GLU A 321 -4.94 -15.68 -1.86
N ILE A 322 -5.47 -14.57 -1.37
CA ILE A 322 -5.34 -13.24 -1.99
C ILE A 322 -4.03 -12.59 -1.58
N CYS A 323 -3.71 -12.57 -0.29
CA CYS A 323 -2.47 -12.06 0.27
C CYS A 323 -1.54 -13.23 0.57
N VAL A 324 -0.72 -13.59 -0.43
CA VAL A 324 0.13 -14.78 -0.36
C VAL A 324 1.45 -14.42 0.29
N LYS A 325 1.91 -15.25 1.24
CA LYS A 325 3.24 -15.11 1.83
C LYS A 325 4.31 -15.29 0.75
N THR A 326 5.15 -14.29 0.55
CA THR A 326 6.24 -14.30 -0.44
C THR A 326 7.61 -14.43 0.20
N ALA A 327 7.77 -13.93 1.42
CA ALA A 327 9.00 -14.03 2.17
C ALA A 327 8.74 -14.09 3.68
N GLU A 328 9.79 -14.36 4.43
CA GLU A 328 9.85 -14.28 5.88
C GLU A 328 11.10 -13.49 6.25
N ALA A 329 10.97 -12.52 7.15
CA ALA A 329 12.05 -11.63 7.54
C ALA A 329 12.20 -11.61 9.06
N ARG A 330 13.42 -11.27 9.54
CA ARG A 330 13.67 -11.02 10.95
C ARG A 330 12.76 -9.88 11.42
N LEU A 331 11.98 -10.15 12.44
CA LEU A 331 11.23 -9.14 13.17
C LEU A 331 12.21 -8.42 14.10
N ILE A 332 12.37 -7.11 13.95
CA ILE A 332 13.17 -6.34 14.90
C ILE A 332 12.41 -6.27 16.22
N SER A 333 13.14 -6.27 17.33
CA SER A 333 12.56 -6.08 18.66
C SER A 333 11.90 -4.71 18.80
N ILE A 334 10.99 -4.56 19.77
CA ILE A 334 10.38 -3.27 20.07
C ILE A 334 11.46 -2.27 20.52
N GLU A 335 12.47 -2.72 21.25
CA GLU A 335 13.60 -1.90 21.69
C GLU A 335 14.43 -1.38 20.50
N GLU A 336 14.64 -2.20 19.46
CA GLU A 336 15.27 -1.76 18.21
C GLU A 336 14.39 -0.72 17.48
N ALA A 337 13.08 -0.95 17.43
CA ALA A 337 12.14 -0.02 16.80
C ALA A 337 12.05 1.32 17.54
N GLU A 338 12.08 1.31 18.87
CA GLU A 338 12.14 2.51 19.72
C GLU A 338 13.42 3.32 19.47
N GLU A 339 14.56 2.66 19.25
CA GLU A 339 15.81 3.35 18.91
C GLU A 339 15.73 4.03 17.54
N LEU A 340 15.10 3.39 16.54
CA LEU A 340 14.82 4.02 15.25
C LEU A 340 13.86 5.20 15.39
N LEU A 341 12.84 5.07 16.24
CA LEU A 341 11.89 6.14 16.55
C LEU A 341 12.57 7.35 17.20
N ARG A 342 13.47 7.14 18.17
CA ARG A 342 14.27 8.22 18.80
C ARG A 342 15.15 8.96 17.80
N LYS A 343 15.66 8.25 16.79
CA LYS A 343 16.42 8.83 15.66
C LYS A 343 15.54 9.56 14.64
N GLY A 344 14.21 9.43 14.73
CA GLY A 344 13.23 10.01 13.81
C GLY A 344 13.08 9.22 12.50
N TYR A 345 13.54 7.97 12.45
CA TYR A 345 13.47 7.11 11.27
C TYR A 345 12.10 6.44 11.16
N VAL A 346 11.08 7.26 10.91
CA VAL A 346 9.67 6.85 10.80
C VAL A 346 9.18 6.95 9.36
N PHE A 347 8.35 6.00 8.94
CA PHE A 347 7.76 6.01 7.59
C PHE A 347 6.38 6.67 7.59
N GLY A 348 6.03 7.37 6.52
CA GLY A 348 4.65 7.84 6.30
C GLY A 348 4.19 9.07 7.08
N GLY A 349 5.06 10.04 7.37
CA GLY A 349 4.57 11.43 7.56
C GLY A 349 3.98 11.88 6.21
N HIS A 350 2.80 12.48 6.05
CA HIS A 350 1.99 13.38 6.90
C HIS A 350 0.48 13.10 6.82
N SER A 351 -0.27 13.70 7.76
CA SER A 351 -1.59 14.33 7.49
C SER A 351 -2.08 15.15 8.69
N CYS A 352 -1.39 16.24 9.06
CA CYS A 352 -1.95 17.21 10.01
C CYS A 352 -1.25 18.59 10.02
N PRO A 353 -1.60 19.50 9.11
CA PRO A 353 -1.32 20.93 9.21
C PRO A 353 -1.66 21.60 10.54
N ILE A 354 -2.51 21.04 11.41
CA ILE A 354 -2.65 21.48 12.81
C ILE A 354 -1.38 21.26 13.61
N CYS A 355 -0.74 20.10 13.47
CA CYS A 355 0.53 19.80 14.13
C CYS A 355 1.68 20.62 13.50
N MET A 356 1.56 20.93 12.20
CA MET A 356 2.44 21.89 11.54
C MET A 356 2.16 23.34 11.99
N ALA A 357 0.93 23.69 12.36
CA ALA A 357 0.51 25.02 12.79
C ALA A 357 0.73 25.27 14.29
N SER A 358 0.55 24.25 15.13
CA SER A 358 0.76 24.29 16.59
C SER A 358 2.22 24.10 16.97
N GLN A 359 3.04 23.50 16.09
CA GLN A 359 4.44 23.14 16.31
C GLN A 359 4.72 22.29 17.58
N GLN A 360 3.69 21.76 18.24
CA GLN A 360 3.89 20.93 19.42
C GLN A 360 4.24 19.50 18.97
N ALA A 361 5.54 19.20 18.94
CA ALA A 361 6.01 17.84 18.72
C ALA A 361 5.46 16.92 19.82
N VAL A 362 4.74 15.87 19.43
CA VAL A 362 4.38 14.79 20.36
C VAL A 362 5.58 13.87 20.49
N SER A 363 6.07 13.73 21.72
CA SER A 363 7.07 12.72 22.00
C SER A 363 6.42 11.34 22.10
N PHE A 364 7.05 10.36 21.47
CA PHE A 364 6.73 8.93 21.61
C PHE A 364 7.70 8.22 22.56
N ASP A 365 8.51 8.95 23.33
CA ASP A 365 9.39 8.34 24.36
C ASP A 365 8.58 7.54 25.39
N GLU A 366 7.32 7.93 25.63
CA GLU A 366 6.38 7.24 26.51
C GLU A 366 5.07 6.95 25.75
N TYR A 367 5.07 6.07 24.75
CA TYR A 367 3.84 5.68 24.03
C TYR A 367 2.89 4.85 24.90
N ASP A 368 1.60 4.90 24.60
CA ASP A 368 0.55 4.20 25.37
C ASP A 368 0.24 2.81 24.81
N LYS A 369 0.52 2.57 23.51
CA LYS A 369 0.34 1.27 22.86
C LYS A 369 1.22 1.10 21.63
N VAL A 370 1.63 -0.15 21.37
CA VAL A 370 2.25 -0.57 20.11
C VAL A 370 1.51 -1.79 19.54
N GLY A 371 1.40 -1.87 18.21
CA GLY A 371 0.83 -3.02 17.50
C GLY A 371 1.45 -3.16 16.11
N LEU A 372 1.10 -4.23 15.40
CA LEU A 372 1.60 -4.54 14.07
C LEU A 372 0.57 -4.20 13.00
N ILE A 373 0.97 -3.53 11.92
CA ILE A 373 0.13 -3.25 10.74
C ILE A 373 0.88 -3.55 9.45
N TYR A 374 0.15 -3.87 8.38
CA TYR A 374 0.74 -4.17 7.08
C TYR A 374 0.44 -3.07 6.06
N PHE A 375 1.48 -2.60 5.37
CA PHE A 375 1.36 -1.74 4.19
C PHE A 375 1.97 -2.45 2.99
N ASN A 376 1.17 -2.68 1.95
CA ASN A 376 1.60 -3.43 0.76
C ASN A 376 2.26 -4.77 1.15
N GLY A 377 1.65 -5.48 2.11
CA GLY A 377 2.17 -6.73 2.67
C GLY A 377 3.48 -6.64 3.47
N ILE A 378 3.97 -5.43 3.76
CA ILE A 378 5.15 -5.18 4.59
C ILE A 378 4.72 -4.80 6.01
N PRO A 379 5.27 -5.44 7.06
CA PRO A 379 4.90 -5.17 8.44
C PRO A 379 5.57 -3.90 9.01
N PHE A 380 4.80 -3.14 9.80
CA PHE A 380 5.21 -1.96 10.55
C PHE A 380 4.72 -2.06 11.98
N TYR A 381 5.54 -1.58 12.91
CA TYR A 381 5.08 -1.21 14.23
C TYR A 381 4.36 0.12 14.16
N ALA A 382 3.12 0.14 14.64
CA ALA A 382 2.33 1.34 14.86
C ALA A 382 2.35 1.69 16.34
N PHE A 383 3.03 2.78 16.68
CA PHE A 383 3.07 3.33 18.04
C PHE A 383 1.96 4.35 18.19
N TYR A 384 1.28 4.35 19.34
CA TYR A 384 0.16 5.23 19.65
C TYR A 384 0.40 5.98 20.96
N LYS A 385 0.08 7.28 20.98
CA LYS A 385 0.17 8.15 22.15
C LYS A 385 -1.14 8.92 22.34
N ASP A 386 -1.77 8.85 23.51
CA ASP A 386 -2.98 9.61 23.86
C ASP A 386 -2.65 11.11 23.86
N THR A 387 -3.36 11.88 23.05
CA THR A 387 -3.24 13.34 22.96
C THR A 387 -4.45 14.07 23.55
N GLY A 388 -5.38 13.34 24.16
CA GLY A 388 -6.56 13.89 24.81
C GLY A 388 -7.86 13.41 24.17
N LYS A 389 -8.91 14.24 24.28
CA LYS A 389 -10.25 13.94 23.79
C LYS A 389 -10.64 14.84 22.63
N ALA A 390 -11.44 14.30 21.73
CA ALA A 390 -12.13 15.09 20.72
C ALA A 390 -13.15 16.02 21.39
N GLU A 391 -13.25 17.25 20.89
CA GLU A 391 -14.07 18.32 21.48
C GLU A 391 -15.58 17.97 21.52
N TYR A 392 -16.05 17.12 20.61
CA TYR A 392 -17.49 16.97 20.34
C TYR A 392 -18.14 15.67 20.82
N ASN A 393 -17.38 14.60 21.05
CA ASN A 393 -17.95 13.28 21.33
C ASN A 393 -17.17 12.47 22.37
N ASP A 394 -16.30 13.13 23.15
CA ASP A 394 -15.50 12.55 24.23
C ASP A 394 -14.55 11.39 23.83
N ASN A 395 -14.52 11.01 22.54
CA ASN A 395 -13.62 9.97 22.01
C ASN A 395 -12.16 10.38 22.20
N ARG A 396 -11.29 9.38 22.44
CA ARG A 396 -9.86 9.63 22.58
C ARG A 396 -9.21 9.87 21.23
N VAL A 397 -8.28 10.81 21.22
CA VAL A 397 -7.42 11.10 20.07
C VAL A 397 -6.04 10.56 20.39
N TYR A 398 -5.51 9.75 19.49
CA TYR A 398 -4.17 9.18 19.60
C TYR A 398 -3.29 9.68 18.47
N ALA A 399 -2.12 10.20 18.77
CA ALA A 399 -1.03 10.34 17.82
C ALA A 399 -0.51 8.96 17.42
N ARG A 400 -0.33 8.69 16.12
CA ARG A 400 0.26 7.45 15.60
C ARG A 400 1.48 7.73 14.76
N THR A 401 2.53 6.93 14.93
CA THR A 401 3.72 6.91 14.08
C THR A 401 4.15 5.48 13.73
N LEU A 402 4.93 5.31 12.67
CA LEU A 402 5.22 4.03 12.04
C LEU A 402 6.71 3.77 11.90
N VAL A 403 7.16 2.61 12.38
CA VAL A 403 8.51 2.10 12.18
C VAL A 403 8.40 0.76 11.46
N CYS A 404 9.24 0.50 10.44
CA CYS A 404 9.22 -0.81 9.77
C CYS A 404 9.58 -1.89 10.79
N ALA A 405 8.81 -2.99 10.83
CA ALA A 405 8.97 -4.03 11.84
C ALA A 405 10.05 -5.07 11.47
N ILE A 406 10.64 -4.95 10.28
CA ILE A 406 11.66 -5.87 9.77
C ILE A 406 13.00 -5.18 9.64
N GLU A 407 14.05 -5.99 9.63
CA GLU A 407 15.39 -5.48 9.34
C GLU A 407 15.49 -4.98 7.90
N VAL A 408 16.02 -3.77 7.75
CA VAL A 408 16.08 -3.05 6.48
C VAL A 408 17.45 -2.41 6.37
N SER A 409 18.05 -2.45 5.18
CA SER A 409 19.34 -1.79 4.91
C SER A 409 19.16 -0.34 4.45
N GLY A 410 20.22 0.47 4.58
CA GLY A 410 20.24 1.82 4.02
C GLY A 410 19.34 2.83 4.75
N TYR A 411 19.03 2.57 6.03
CA TYR A 411 18.16 3.43 6.84
C TYR A 411 18.69 4.86 6.94
N GLU A 412 19.94 4.99 7.39
CA GLU A 412 20.59 6.29 7.59
C GLU A 412 20.71 7.05 6.26
N GLU A 413 21.21 6.41 5.22
CA GLU A 413 21.35 7.03 3.90
C GLU A 413 20.02 7.50 3.33
N TYR A 414 18.96 6.69 3.48
CA TYR A 414 17.62 7.08 3.04
C TYR A 414 17.12 8.30 3.81
N PHE A 415 17.06 8.26 5.14
CA PHE A 415 16.46 9.33 5.94
C PHE A 415 17.29 10.62 5.95
N GLU A 416 18.62 10.52 5.91
CA GLU A 416 19.51 11.69 5.75
C GLU A 416 19.39 12.30 4.35
N SER A 417 19.24 11.49 3.28
CA SER A 417 19.01 12.02 1.93
C SER A 417 17.69 12.78 1.82
N GLN A 418 16.66 12.32 2.52
CA GLN A 418 15.39 13.04 2.61
C GLN A 418 15.58 14.37 3.34
N LYS A 419 16.22 14.41 4.52
CA LYS A 419 16.52 15.68 5.23
C LYS A 419 17.21 16.71 4.32
N ALA A 420 18.22 16.29 3.57
CA ALA A 420 18.98 17.17 2.67
C ALA A 420 18.15 17.73 1.50
N TYR A 421 17.12 17.01 1.05
CA TYR A 421 16.22 17.46 -0.01
C TYR A 421 15.27 18.59 0.46
N HIS A 422 14.93 18.64 1.75
CA HIS A 422 13.93 19.55 2.32
C HIS A 422 14.51 20.80 3.01
N VAL A 423 15.83 20.90 3.17
CA VAL A 423 16.53 22.11 3.68
C VAL A 423 16.82 23.12 2.54
N LYS A 424 16.48 22.78 1.30
CA LYS A 424 16.51 23.69 0.13
C LYS A 424 15.13 24.25 -0.14
#